data_AF-A0A1Y1MRX2-F1
#
_entry.id   AF-A0A1Y1MRX2-F1
#
_cell.length_a   1.000
_cell.length_b   1.000
_cell.length_c   1.000
_cell.angle_alpha   90.00
_cell.angle_beta   90.00
_cell.angle_gamma   90.00
#
_symmetry.space_group_name_H-M   'P 1'
#
loop_
_entity.id
_entity.type
_entity.pdbx_description
1 polymer ?
#
loop_
_entity_poly.entity_id
_entity_poly.type
_entity_poly.pdbx_seq_one_letter_code
_entity_poly.pdbx_strand_id
1 'polypeptide(L)'
;MWNTIALSILLLSSTVFSGKVPSDISEDWTKSVNKVKMECLEQGNTTVEAVDAMLATWDIPESLNCFMTCVFEKNGFVDKDGNFTEVLLQHKGVTQENLRKCENAVEAYNKESCNRVYYFCTCMVSSVSINEV
;
A
#
# COMPACT_ATOMS: atom_id res chain seq x y z
N MET A 1 -20.83 -45.30 24.42
CA MET A 1 -20.16 -44.77 23.20
C MET A 1 -19.79 -43.33 23.47
N TRP A 2 -18.50 -43.09 23.72
CA TRP A 2 -17.93 -41.74 23.84
C TRP A 2 -17.85 -41.12 22.44
N ASN A 3 -18.32 -39.89 22.28
CA ASN A 3 -18.01 -39.06 21.11
C ASN A 3 -17.28 -37.82 21.60
N THR A 4 -15.95 -37.91 21.62
CA THR A 4 -15.03 -36.79 21.84
C THR A 4 -15.12 -35.87 20.62
N ILE A 5 -15.77 -34.71 20.77
CA ILE A 5 -15.71 -33.63 19.79
C ILE A 5 -14.36 -32.93 19.99
N ALA A 6 -13.42 -33.22 19.09
CA ALA A 6 -12.11 -32.59 19.08
C ALA A 6 -12.23 -31.11 18.71
N LEU A 7 -11.72 -30.25 19.60
CA LEU A 7 -11.45 -28.84 19.34
C LEU A 7 -10.53 -28.70 18.11
N SER A 8 -10.96 -27.91 17.12
CA SER A 8 -10.07 -27.37 16.08
C SER A 8 -10.11 -25.86 16.18
N ILE A 9 -9.27 -25.30 17.06
CA ILE A 9 -8.96 -23.88 17.09
C ILE A 9 -8.11 -23.61 15.84
N LEU A 10 -8.73 -23.06 14.80
CA LEU A 10 -8.04 -22.44 13.67
C LEU A 10 -7.29 -21.21 14.19
N LEU A 11 -6.07 -21.42 14.66
CA LEU A 11 -5.09 -20.35 14.82
C LEU A 11 -4.75 -19.84 13.43
N LEU A 12 -5.47 -18.82 12.97
CA LEU A 12 -5.02 -17.94 11.91
C LEU A 12 -3.72 -17.30 12.42
N SER A 13 -2.59 -17.91 12.09
CA SER A 13 -1.29 -17.31 12.30
C SER A 13 -1.23 -16.08 11.39
N SER A 14 -1.48 -14.91 11.97
CA SER A 14 -1.12 -13.65 11.33
C SER A 14 0.40 -13.62 11.28
N THR A 15 0.98 -14.13 10.20
CA THR A 15 2.38 -13.91 9.90
C THR A 15 2.55 -12.41 9.76
N VAL A 16 3.10 -11.77 10.79
CA VAL A 16 3.53 -10.38 10.71
C VAL A 16 4.57 -10.35 9.58
N PHE A 17 4.24 -9.67 8.50
CA PHE A 17 5.14 -9.51 7.38
C PHE A 17 6.35 -8.69 7.84
N SER A 18 7.49 -9.35 8.02
CA SER A 18 8.75 -8.73 8.49
C SER A 18 9.65 -8.29 7.33
N GLY A 19 9.09 -8.08 6.13
CA GLY A 19 9.86 -7.70 4.95
C GLY A 19 10.23 -6.22 4.94
N LYS A 20 11.48 -5.90 4.64
CA LYS A 20 11.96 -4.50 4.50
C LYS A 20 11.96 -4.07 3.03
N VAL A 21 11.43 -2.88 2.77
CA VAL A 21 11.55 -2.22 1.46
C VAL A 21 13.01 -1.76 1.27
N PRO A 22 13.68 -2.10 0.16
CA PRO A 22 15.03 -1.63 -0.14
C PRO A 22 15.15 -0.11 -0.05
N SER A 23 16.28 0.38 0.48
CA SER A 23 16.44 1.81 0.81
C SER A 23 16.31 2.72 -0.41
N ASP A 24 16.80 2.29 -1.57
CA ASP A 24 16.76 3.09 -2.79
C ASP A 24 15.34 3.19 -3.38
N ILE A 25 14.50 2.16 -3.18
CA ILE A 25 13.06 2.18 -3.46
C ILE A 25 12.36 3.09 -2.44
N SER A 26 12.63 2.90 -1.16
CA SER A 26 12.08 3.71 -0.07
C SER A 26 12.33 5.21 -0.28
N GLU A 27 13.57 5.61 -0.63
CA GLU A 27 13.93 7.00 -0.88
C GLU A 27 13.19 7.60 -2.07
N ASP A 28 12.97 6.84 -3.13
CA ASP A 28 12.24 7.29 -4.33
C ASP A 28 10.77 7.59 -4.00
N TRP A 29 10.09 6.65 -3.35
CA TRP A 29 8.70 6.82 -2.96
C TRP A 29 8.50 7.88 -1.87
N THR A 30 9.45 7.99 -0.94
CA THR A 30 9.46 9.05 0.08
C THR A 30 9.47 10.44 -0.56
N LYS A 31 10.23 10.63 -1.66
CA LYS A 31 10.22 11.90 -2.40
C LYS A 31 8.84 12.21 -3.00
N SER A 32 8.19 11.22 -3.60
CA SER A 32 6.84 11.37 -4.17
C SER A 32 5.79 11.73 -3.12
N VAL A 33 5.85 11.08 -1.94
CA VAL A 33 4.95 11.39 -0.82
C VAL A 33 5.24 12.80 -0.30
N ASN A 34 6.50 13.14 -0.03
CA ASN A 34 6.87 14.44 0.55
C ASN A 34 6.55 15.63 -0.35
N LYS A 35 6.56 15.46 -1.67
CA LYS A 35 6.17 16.50 -2.63
C LYS A 35 4.75 17.04 -2.39
N VAL A 36 3.83 16.18 -1.95
CA VAL A 36 2.39 16.49 -1.83
C VAL A 36 1.86 16.28 -0.42
N LYS A 37 2.72 15.85 0.53
CA LYS A 37 2.37 15.47 1.90
C LYS A 37 1.45 16.49 2.56
N MET A 38 1.86 17.76 2.60
CA MET A 38 1.11 18.80 3.30
C MET A 38 -0.31 19.00 2.75
N GLU A 39 -0.49 18.91 1.43
CA GLU A 39 -1.82 19.02 0.80
C GLU A 39 -2.71 17.80 1.11
N CYS A 40 -2.10 16.63 1.26
CA CYS A 40 -2.83 15.38 1.50
C CYS A 40 -3.12 15.10 2.97
N LEU A 41 -2.44 15.75 3.92
CA LEU A 41 -2.73 15.62 5.36
C LEU A 41 -4.18 16.03 5.68
N GLU A 42 -4.64 17.14 5.10
CA GLU A 42 -6.00 17.66 5.31
C GLU A 42 -7.06 16.71 4.75
N GLN A 43 -6.85 16.21 3.52
CA GLN A 43 -7.78 15.28 2.87
C GLN A 43 -7.82 13.91 3.54
N GLY A 44 -6.67 13.44 4.01
CA GLY A 44 -6.52 12.16 4.70
C GLY A 44 -6.97 12.18 6.16
N ASN A 45 -7.34 13.35 6.71
CA ASN A 45 -7.61 13.54 8.14
C ASN A 45 -6.53 12.86 9.02
N THR A 46 -5.27 13.13 8.71
CA THR A 46 -4.12 12.46 9.32
C THR A 46 -3.05 13.46 9.77
N THR A 47 -2.02 12.98 10.46
CA THR A 47 -0.94 13.81 11.01
C THR A 47 0.40 13.56 10.32
N VAL A 48 1.31 14.51 10.48
CA VAL A 48 2.69 14.41 9.98
C VAL A 48 3.37 13.17 10.56
N GLU A 49 3.17 12.92 11.84
CA GLU A 49 3.79 11.82 12.60
C GLU A 49 3.30 10.46 12.11
N ALA A 50 2.00 10.32 11.81
CA ALA A 50 1.46 9.08 11.27
C ALA A 50 2.05 8.76 9.89
N VAL A 51 2.19 9.78 9.03
CA VAL A 51 2.82 9.64 7.71
C VAL A 51 4.31 9.33 7.83
N ASP A 52 5.03 9.97 8.75
CA ASP A 52 6.47 9.71 8.96
C ASP A 52 6.72 8.31 9.53
N ALA A 53 5.84 7.84 10.42
CA ALA A 53 5.89 6.45 10.89
C ALA A 53 5.69 5.45 9.73
N MET A 54 4.71 5.70 8.86
CA MET A 54 4.48 4.90 7.65
C MET A 54 5.70 4.92 6.73
N LEU A 55 6.31 6.08 6.47
CA LEU A 55 7.48 6.18 5.58
C LEU A 55 8.73 5.50 6.15
N ALA A 56 8.85 5.43 7.48
CA ALA A 56 9.98 4.77 8.14
C ALA A 56 9.94 3.24 8.01
N THR A 57 8.74 2.65 7.93
CA THR A 57 8.56 1.19 7.96
C THR A 57 7.97 0.62 6.67
N TRP A 58 7.33 1.46 5.86
CA TRP A 58 6.42 1.07 4.77
C TRP A 58 5.26 0.16 5.20
N ASP A 59 4.97 0.13 6.50
CA ASP A 59 3.73 -0.42 7.03
C ASP A 59 2.63 0.63 6.86
N ILE A 60 1.70 0.38 5.93
CA ILE A 60 0.63 1.31 5.58
C ILE A 60 -0.59 0.95 6.43
N PRO A 61 -0.91 1.71 7.50
CA PRO A 61 -2.14 1.50 8.25
C PRO A 61 -3.34 1.85 7.38
N GLU A 62 -4.43 1.08 7.53
CA GLU A 62 -5.67 1.30 6.77
C GLU A 62 -6.26 2.70 6.97
N SER A 63 -6.01 3.33 8.13
CA SER A 63 -6.41 4.71 8.41
C SER A 63 -5.75 5.77 7.50
N LEU A 64 -4.70 5.41 6.76
CA LEU A 64 -4.04 6.29 5.77
C LEU A 64 -4.54 6.05 4.33
N ASN A 65 -5.60 5.27 4.12
CA ASN A 65 -6.12 4.95 2.79
C ASN A 65 -6.41 6.21 1.93
N CYS A 66 -7.11 7.21 2.47
CA CYS A 66 -7.46 8.43 1.74
C CYS A 66 -6.27 9.37 1.58
N PHE A 67 -5.33 9.37 2.54
CA PHE A 67 -4.05 10.05 2.36
C PHE A 67 -3.29 9.48 1.15
N MET A 68 -3.17 8.15 1.06
CA MET A 68 -2.49 7.48 -0.06
C MET A 68 -3.21 7.73 -1.39
N THR A 69 -4.54 7.78 -1.38
CA THR A 69 -5.33 8.12 -2.57
C THR A 69 -5.00 9.54 -3.06
N CYS A 70 -5.00 10.53 -2.16
CA CYS A 70 -4.58 11.90 -2.50
C CYS A 70 -3.15 11.95 -3.06
N VAL A 71 -2.21 11.21 -2.47
CA VAL A 71 -0.82 11.17 -2.96
C VAL A 71 -0.76 10.65 -4.41
N PHE A 72 -1.53 9.59 -4.72
CA PHE A 72 -1.56 9.00 -6.05
C PHE A 72 -2.20 9.94 -7.08
N GLU A 73 -3.32 10.58 -6.74
CA GLU A 73 -4.00 11.55 -7.60
C GLU A 73 -3.10 12.77 -7.89
N LYS A 74 -2.50 13.35 -6.86
CA LYS A 74 -1.66 14.56 -6.97
C LYS A 74 -0.38 14.34 -7.77
N ASN A 75 0.14 13.12 -7.77
CA ASN A 75 1.31 12.76 -8.59
C ASN A 75 0.93 12.24 -9.99
N GLY A 76 -0.37 12.10 -10.29
CA GLY A 76 -0.84 11.58 -11.58
C GLY A 76 -0.63 10.07 -11.76
N PHE A 77 -0.44 9.34 -10.66
CA PHE A 77 -0.39 7.87 -10.66
C PHE A 77 -1.76 7.24 -10.84
N VAL A 78 -2.81 8.01 -10.54
CA VAL A 78 -4.20 7.69 -10.85
C VAL A 78 -4.77 8.82 -11.71
N ASP A 79 -5.47 8.46 -12.79
CA ASP A 79 -6.15 9.42 -13.66
C ASP A 79 -7.51 9.85 -13.10
N LYS A 80 -8.15 10.81 -13.78
CA LYS A 80 -9.48 11.33 -13.40
C LYS A 80 -10.60 10.29 -13.38
N ASP A 81 -10.40 9.15 -14.03
CA ASP A 81 -11.35 8.05 -14.13
C ASP A 81 -11.01 6.91 -13.13
N GLY A 82 -10.03 7.16 -12.25
CA GLY A 82 -9.59 6.25 -11.20
C GLY A 82 -8.69 5.11 -11.70
N ASN A 83 -8.14 5.17 -12.91
CA ASN A 83 -7.22 4.15 -13.41
C ASN A 83 -5.79 4.47 -13.01
N PHE A 84 -5.01 3.43 -12.69
CA PHE A 84 -3.57 3.58 -12.50
C PHE A 84 -2.90 3.92 -13.83
N THR A 85 -1.86 4.74 -13.79
CA THR A 85 -1.19 5.25 -15.00
C THR A 85 0.21 4.66 -15.15
N GLU A 86 0.71 4.66 -16.39
CA GLU A 86 2.08 4.23 -16.70
C GLU A 86 3.17 5.11 -16.06
N VAL A 87 2.82 6.26 -15.48
CA VAL A 87 3.75 7.10 -14.71
C VAL A 87 4.36 6.30 -13.56
N LEU A 88 3.64 5.33 -13.00
CA LEU A 88 4.14 4.43 -11.96
C LEU A 88 5.40 3.67 -12.41
N LEU A 89 5.56 3.35 -13.69
CA LEU A 89 6.72 2.62 -14.22
C LEU A 89 8.02 3.44 -14.20
N GLN A 90 7.94 4.74 -13.90
CA GLN A 90 9.10 5.61 -13.72
C GLN A 90 9.70 5.48 -12.31
N HIS A 91 8.98 4.85 -11.37
CA HIS A 91 9.40 4.69 -9.99
C HIS A 91 10.15 3.38 -9.74
N LYS A 92 11.09 3.45 -8.80
CA LYS A 92 11.91 2.30 -8.42
C LYS A 92 11.05 1.19 -7.82
N GLY A 93 11.39 -0.05 -8.16
CA GLY A 93 10.66 -1.24 -7.72
C GLY A 93 9.37 -1.52 -8.50
N VAL A 94 8.95 -0.63 -9.42
CA VAL A 94 7.80 -0.89 -10.29
C VAL A 94 8.26 -1.56 -11.57
N THR A 95 7.60 -2.64 -11.91
CA THR A 95 7.75 -3.38 -13.17
C THR A 95 6.37 -3.54 -13.80
N GLN A 96 6.31 -3.80 -15.09
CA GLN A 96 5.04 -4.13 -15.74
C GLN A 96 4.36 -5.35 -15.10
N GLU A 97 5.15 -6.29 -14.58
CA GLU A 97 4.64 -7.50 -13.95
C GLU A 97 3.93 -7.22 -12.62
N ASN A 98 4.61 -6.56 -11.67
CA ASN A 98 4.00 -6.29 -10.36
C ASN A 98 2.90 -5.23 -10.43
N LEU A 99 3.02 -4.23 -11.32
CA LEU A 99 1.96 -3.27 -11.59
C LEU A 99 0.68 -4.00 -12.00
N ARG A 100 0.73 -4.78 -13.08
CA ARG A 100 -0.43 -5.53 -13.58
C ARG A 100 -0.98 -6.51 -12.53
N LYS A 101 -0.10 -7.19 -11.79
CA LYS A 101 -0.51 -8.10 -10.70
C LYS A 101 -1.33 -7.36 -9.64
N CYS A 102 -0.85 -6.19 -9.20
CA CYS A 102 -1.50 -5.42 -8.15
C CYS A 102 -2.75 -4.67 -8.64
N GLU A 103 -2.78 -4.24 -9.90
CA GLU A 103 -3.99 -3.69 -10.53
C GLU A 103 -5.12 -4.74 -10.57
N ASN A 104 -4.81 -5.96 -11.02
CA ASN A 104 -5.77 -7.06 -11.06
C ASN A 104 -6.30 -7.42 -9.66
N ALA A 105 -5.44 -7.36 -8.64
CA ALA A 105 -5.82 -7.66 -7.25
C ALA A 105 -6.87 -6.68 -6.70
N VAL A 106 -6.97 -5.47 -7.28
CA VAL A 106 -7.91 -4.43 -6.84
C VAL A 106 -8.96 -4.07 -7.89
N GLU A 107 -9.09 -4.86 -8.95
CA GLU A 107 -10.03 -4.58 -10.06
C GLU A 107 -11.49 -4.52 -9.58
N ALA A 108 -11.86 -5.39 -8.64
CA ALA A 108 -13.21 -5.45 -8.08
C ALA A 108 -13.53 -4.32 -7.08
N TYR A 109 -12.55 -3.51 -6.69
CA TYR A 109 -12.76 -2.41 -5.75
C TYR A 109 -13.35 -1.20 -6.47
N ASN A 110 -14.26 -0.49 -5.79
CA ASN A 110 -14.77 0.78 -6.27
C ASN A 110 -13.61 1.77 -6.48
N LYS A 111 -13.52 2.37 -7.67
CA LYS A 111 -12.48 3.34 -8.04
C LYS A 111 -12.53 4.64 -7.24
N GLU A 112 -13.70 5.02 -6.74
CA GLU A 112 -13.89 6.20 -5.90
C GLU A 112 -13.54 5.95 -4.42
N SER A 113 -13.34 4.68 -4.05
CA SER A 113 -13.02 4.30 -2.67
C SER A 113 -11.52 4.39 -2.41
N CYS A 114 -11.15 5.06 -1.32
CA CYS A 114 -9.77 5.14 -0.85
C CYS A 114 -9.10 3.77 -0.66
N ASN A 115 -9.90 2.74 -0.35
CA ASN A 115 -9.42 1.38 -0.17
C ASN A 115 -8.74 0.80 -1.42
N ARG A 116 -9.12 1.23 -2.63
CA ARG A 116 -8.54 0.68 -3.85
C ARG A 116 -7.05 1.00 -3.98
N VAL A 117 -6.69 2.28 -3.80
CA VAL A 117 -5.28 2.71 -3.80
C VAL A 117 -4.54 2.11 -2.62
N TYR A 118 -5.17 2.05 -1.45
CA TYR A 118 -4.58 1.41 -0.28
C TYR A 118 -4.14 -0.04 -0.54
N TYR A 119 -5.05 -0.91 -0.98
CA TYR A 119 -4.72 -2.32 -1.22
C TYR A 119 -3.76 -2.50 -2.39
N PHE A 120 -3.80 -1.60 -3.39
CA PHE A 120 -2.80 -1.55 -4.44
C PHE A 120 -1.41 -1.27 -3.85
N CYS A 121 -1.27 -0.25 -3.00
CA CYS A 121 -0.01 0.11 -2.34
C CYS A 121 0.52 -1.05 -1.48
N THR A 122 -0.34 -1.68 -0.68
CA THR A 122 0.04 -2.85 0.14
C THR A 122 0.54 -4.01 -0.72
N CYS A 123 -0.10 -4.26 -1.87
CA CYS A 123 0.37 -5.25 -2.85
C CYS A 123 1.75 -4.88 -3.42
N MET A 124 1.95 -3.61 -3.79
CA MET A 124 3.22 -3.13 -4.34
C MET A 124 4.35 -3.24 -3.32
N VAL A 125 4.15 -2.80 -2.08
CA VAL A 125 5.11 -2.95 -0.97
C VAL A 125 5.46 -4.44 -0.79
N SER A 126 4.47 -5.31 -0.73
CA SER A 126 4.69 -6.76 -0.60
C SER A 126 5.48 -7.36 -1.77
N SER A 127 5.39 -6.77 -2.97
CA SER A 127 6.11 -7.25 -4.16
C SER A 127 7.60 -6.87 -4.19
N VAL A 128 7.99 -5.83 -3.45
CA VAL A 128 9.37 -5.31 -3.44
C VAL A 128 10.10 -5.55 -2.11
N SER A 129 9.36 -5.86 -1.05
CA SER A 129 9.93 -6.15 0.25
C SER A 129 10.72 -7.45 0.23
N ILE A 130 11.91 -7.40 0.83
CA ILE A 130 12.80 -8.56 0.99
C ILE A 130 12.59 -9.12 2.39
N ASN A 131 12.37 -10.42 2.50
CA ASN A 131 12.30 -11.10 3.79
C ASN A 131 13.67 -11.04 4.48
N GLU A 132 13.71 -10.63 5.75
CA GLU A 132 14.89 -10.87 6.57
C GLU A 132 15.03 -12.39 6.76
N VAL A 133 16.18 -12.92 6.32
CA VAL A 133 16.61 -14.30 6.59
C VAL A 133 17.18 -14.39 7.99
#